data_AF-A0A8J5VWN8-F1
#
_entry.id   AF-A0A8J5VWN8-F1
#
_cell.length_a   1.000
_cell.length_b   1.000
_cell.length_c   1.000
_cell.angle_alpha   90.00
_cell.angle_beta   90.00
_cell.angle_gamma   90.00
#
_symmetry.space_group_name_H-M   'P 1'
#
loop_
_entity.id
_entity.type
_entity.pdbx_description
1 polymer ?
#
loop_
_entity_poly.entity_id
_entity_poly.type
_entity_poly.pdbx_seq_one_letter_code
_entity_poly.pdbx_strand_id
1 'polypeptide(L)'
;MEKGKKSGSGRGYISWNDDMDKALLDTFVEYYNKGDRCQNGWKSHVYTASIKNVREKCNVEITKDNIMSRNKTFDKHHTIINGMLETSGFGWDWNKNKISVDSDSVWEAYVAVSFSFFCFLLYTLVFQMCDKQYSLKLVLMC
;
A
#
# COMPACT_ATOMS: atom_id res chain seq x y z
N MET A 1 16.80 -43.19 5.40
CA MET A 1 16.26 -42.13 4.53
C MET A 1 14.92 -41.69 5.11
N GLU A 2 14.93 -40.75 6.06
CA GLU A 2 13.69 -40.17 6.58
C GLU A 2 13.22 -39.06 5.65
N LYS A 3 12.03 -39.26 5.08
CA LYS A 3 11.34 -38.24 4.28
C LYS A 3 10.79 -37.20 5.26
N GLY A 4 11.47 -36.06 5.34
CA GLY A 4 10.98 -34.88 6.05
C GLY A 4 9.61 -34.47 5.53
N LYS A 5 8.61 -34.49 6.43
CA LYS A 5 7.27 -33.95 6.19
C LYS A 5 7.40 -32.47 5.82
N LYS A 6 7.12 -32.12 4.56
CA LYS A 6 6.77 -30.75 4.19
C LYS A 6 5.44 -30.44 4.88
N SER A 7 5.48 -29.75 6.01
CA SER A 7 4.29 -29.09 6.54
C SER A 7 3.89 -28.03 5.51
N GLY A 8 2.86 -28.33 4.73
CA GLY A 8 2.21 -27.33 3.91
C GLY A 8 1.71 -26.24 4.83
N SER A 9 2.42 -25.11 4.89
CA SER A 9 1.94 -23.93 5.58
C SER A 9 0.70 -23.49 4.81
N GLY A 10 -0.48 -23.67 5.42
CA GLY A 10 -1.71 -23.08 4.91
C GLY A 10 -1.43 -21.63 4.55
N ARG A 11 -2.01 -21.17 3.43
CA ARG A 11 -1.94 -19.79 2.94
C ARG A 11 -2.21 -18.83 4.11
N GLY A 12 -1.15 -18.43 4.81
CA GLY A 12 -1.23 -17.74 6.08
C GLY A 12 -1.78 -16.36 5.81
N TYR A 13 -3.04 -16.15 6.13
CA TYR A 13 -3.64 -14.83 6.06
C TYR A 13 -2.97 -13.99 7.15
N ILE A 14 -2.15 -13.03 6.72
CA ILE A 14 -1.48 -12.09 7.60
C ILE A 14 -2.33 -10.83 7.67
N SER A 15 -2.71 -10.43 8.87
CA SER A 15 -3.35 -9.13 9.11
C SER A 15 -2.26 -8.05 9.09
N TRP A 16 -2.24 -7.26 8.02
CA TRP A 16 -1.30 -6.15 7.89
C TRP A 16 -1.69 -5.00 8.82
N ASN A 17 -0.70 -4.47 9.54
CA ASN A 17 -0.82 -3.24 10.31
C ASN A 17 0.06 -2.15 9.70
N ASP A 18 -0.02 -0.95 10.26
CA ASP A 18 0.65 0.21 9.70
C ASP A 18 2.18 0.17 9.82
N ASP A 19 2.72 -0.44 10.86
CA ASP A 19 4.18 -0.56 11.03
C ASP A 19 4.76 -1.52 9.98
N MET A 20 4.04 -2.60 9.68
CA MET A 20 4.40 -3.54 8.62
C MET A 20 4.31 -2.89 7.24
N ASP A 21 3.25 -2.13 6.97
CA ASP A 21 3.12 -1.37 5.72
C ASP A 21 4.26 -0.37 5.58
N LYS A 22 4.56 0.40 6.63
CA LYS A 22 5.68 1.35 6.63
C LYS A 22 7.00 0.65 6.33
N ALA A 23 7.31 -0.46 7.01
CA ALA A 23 8.53 -1.23 6.77
C ALA A 23 8.61 -1.78 5.33
N LEU A 24 7.50 -2.28 4.80
CA LEU A 24 7.44 -2.77 3.43
C LEU A 24 7.65 -1.63 2.43
N LEU A 25 6.94 -0.52 2.61
CA LEU A 25 6.98 0.65 1.75
C LEU A 25 8.37 1.31 1.76
N ASP A 26 9.01 1.48 2.93
CA ASP A 26 10.38 2.03 3.03
C ASP A 26 11.34 1.27 2.10
N THR A 27 11.23 -0.06 2.08
CA THR A 27 12.06 -0.92 1.22
C THR A 27 11.76 -0.67 -0.25
N PHE A 28 10.49 -0.60 -0.65
CA PHE A 28 10.13 -0.32 -2.03
C PHE A 28 10.58 1.06 -2.51
N VAL A 29 10.49 2.10 -1.67
CA VAL A 29 10.99 3.43 -2.03
C VAL A 29 12.47 3.38 -2.33
N GLU A 30 13.24 2.74 -1.45
CA GLU A 30 14.68 2.62 -1.60
C GLU A 30 15.06 1.93 -2.91
N TYR A 31 14.44 0.79 -3.21
CA TYR A 31 14.79 -0.02 -4.38
C TYR A 31 14.20 0.52 -5.69
N TYR A 32 13.08 1.23 -5.66
CA TYR A 32 12.60 1.96 -6.83
C TYR A 32 13.59 3.03 -7.27
N ASN A 33 14.10 3.82 -6.31
CA ASN A 33 15.09 4.88 -6.61
C ASN A 33 16.40 4.31 -7.18
N LYS A 34 16.66 3.01 -6.96
CA LYS A 34 17.81 2.28 -7.53
C LYS A 34 17.51 1.64 -8.90
N GLY A 35 16.29 1.76 -9.44
CA GLY A 35 15.91 1.15 -10.70
C GLY A 35 15.67 -0.37 -10.63
N ASP A 36 15.35 -0.90 -9.45
CA ASP A 36 15.14 -2.34 -9.23
C ASP A 36 13.68 -2.81 -9.46
N ARG A 37 12.90 -2.00 -10.19
CA ARG A 37 11.58 -2.38 -10.69
C ARG A 37 11.71 -3.26 -11.95
N CYS A 38 10.86 -4.28 -12.05
CA CYS A 38 10.69 -5.13 -13.22
C CYS A 38 9.34 -4.84 -13.88
N GLN A 39 9.15 -5.30 -15.12
CA GLN A 39 7.87 -5.17 -15.84
C GLN A 39 6.67 -5.72 -15.05
N ASN A 40 6.87 -6.81 -14.29
CA ASN A 40 5.81 -7.52 -13.55
C ASN A 40 6.07 -7.55 -12.03
N GLY A 41 6.57 -6.45 -11.46
CA GLY A 41 6.80 -6.31 -10.02
C GLY A 41 8.25 -6.05 -9.66
N TRP A 42 8.77 -6.71 -8.63
CA TRP A 42 10.12 -6.45 -8.12
C TRP A 42 11.14 -7.54 -8.50
N LYS A 43 12.42 -7.19 -8.54
CA LYS A 43 13.52 -8.17 -8.62
C LYS A 43 13.55 -9.05 -7.35
N SER A 44 14.12 -10.25 -7.48
CA SER A 44 14.11 -11.23 -6.38
C SER A 44 14.73 -10.71 -5.07
N HIS A 45 15.81 -9.93 -5.16
CA HIS A 45 16.50 -9.40 -3.98
C HIS A 45 15.66 -8.37 -3.21
N VAL A 46 14.76 -7.66 -3.89
CA VAL A 46 13.86 -6.70 -3.25
C VAL A 46 12.91 -7.44 -2.32
N TYR A 47 12.32 -8.57 -2.76
CA TYR A 47 11.48 -9.39 -1.89
C TYR A 47 12.25 -9.91 -0.67
N THR A 48 13.49 -10.37 -0.85
CA THR A 48 14.34 -10.80 0.26
C THR A 48 14.61 -9.66 1.25
N ALA A 49 14.92 -8.46 0.74
CA ALA A 49 15.13 -7.28 1.56
C ALA A 49 13.86 -6.87 2.31
N SER A 50 12.69 -6.91 1.66
CA SER A 50 11.40 -6.60 2.27
C SER A 50 11.04 -7.58 3.39
N ILE A 51 11.23 -8.89 3.16
CA ILE A 51 11.00 -9.93 4.19
C ILE A 51 11.89 -9.66 5.40
N LYS A 52 13.18 -9.42 5.17
CA LYS A 52 14.15 -9.12 6.22
C LYS A 52 13.74 -7.86 7.01
N ASN A 53 13.40 -6.78 6.32
CA ASN A 53 13.08 -5.51 6.97
C ASN A 53 11.79 -5.59 7.81
N VAL A 54 10.74 -6.25 7.32
CA VAL A 54 9.50 -6.46 8.09
C VAL A 54 9.77 -7.35 9.31
N ARG A 55 10.57 -8.41 9.16
CA ARG A 55 10.96 -9.26 10.28
C ARG A 55 11.73 -8.47 11.34
N GLU A 56 12.72 -7.67 10.94
CA GLU A 56 13.55 -6.88 11.86
C GLU A 56 12.76 -5.78 12.58
N LYS A 57 11.89 -5.06 11.87
CA LYS A 57 11.13 -3.93 12.43
C LYS A 57 9.87 -4.35 13.19
N CYS A 58 9.21 -5.41 12.76
CA CYS A 58 7.88 -5.77 13.26
C CYS A 58 7.84 -7.13 13.97
N ASN A 59 8.94 -7.90 13.94
CA ASN A 59 9.00 -9.26 14.48
C ASN A 59 7.92 -10.20 13.90
N VAL A 60 7.61 -10.03 12.60
CA VAL A 60 6.64 -10.85 11.85
C VAL A 60 7.34 -11.53 10.67
N GLU A 61 7.13 -12.83 10.53
CA GLU A 61 7.59 -13.57 9.37
C GLU A 61 6.56 -13.44 8.23
N ILE A 62 6.98 -12.92 7.09
CA ILE A 62 6.15 -12.77 5.89
C ILE A 62 6.76 -13.53 4.72
N THR A 63 5.93 -13.93 3.77
CA THR A 63 6.37 -14.58 2.53
C THR A 63 6.30 -13.64 1.33
N LYS A 64 6.94 -14.03 0.22
CA LYS A 64 6.80 -13.34 -1.07
C LYS A 64 5.32 -13.22 -1.49
N ASP A 65 4.52 -14.25 -1.26
CA ASP A 65 3.09 -14.23 -1.60
C ASP A 65 2.31 -13.22 -0.75
N ASN A 66 2.67 -13.06 0.52
CA ASN A 66 2.08 -12.01 1.36
C ASN A 66 2.41 -10.62 0.81
N ILE A 67 3.66 -10.39 0.37
CA ILE A 67 4.07 -9.12 -0.24
C ILE A 67 3.31 -8.87 -1.55
N MET A 68 3.24 -9.85 -2.45
CA MET A 68 2.51 -9.70 -3.71
C MET A 68 1.02 -9.42 -3.48
N SER A 69 0.41 -10.07 -2.48
CA SER A 69 -0.97 -9.80 -2.09
C SER A 69 -1.13 -8.37 -1.57
N ARG A 70 -0.20 -7.88 -0.74
CA ARG A 70 -0.26 -6.52 -0.20
C ARG A 70 -0.01 -5.46 -1.27
N ASN A 71 0.84 -5.72 -2.25
CA ASN A 71 1.05 -4.82 -3.39
C ASN A 71 -0.23 -4.58 -4.16
N LYS A 72 -1.04 -5.61 -4.42
CA LYS A 72 -2.36 -5.44 -5.06
C LYS A 72 -3.28 -4.51 -4.27
N THR A 73 -3.13 -4.47 -2.95
CA THR A 73 -3.87 -3.54 -2.10
C THR A 73 -3.35 -2.11 -2.29
N PHE A 74 -2.03 -1.90 -2.31
CA PHE A 74 -1.44 -0.59 -2.62
C PHE A 74 -1.81 -0.09 -4.02
N ASP A 75 -1.81 -0.94 -5.04
CA ASP A 75 -2.22 -0.59 -6.41
C ASP A 75 -3.67 -0.06 -6.42
N LYS A 76 -4.59 -0.72 -5.70
CA LYS A 76 -5.98 -0.25 -5.57
C LYS A 76 -6.06 1.10 -4.88
N HIS A 77 -5.28 1.32 -3.84
CA HIS A 77 -5.27 2.60 -3.12
C HIS A 77 -4.77 3.72 -4.03
N HIS A 78 -3.72 3.46 -4.82
CA HIS A 78 -3.22 4.39 -5.82
C HIS A 78 -4.28 4.74 -6.85
N THR A 79 -4.98 3.76 -7.42
CA THR A 79 -6.07 4.01 -8.38
C THR A 79 -7.16 4.90 -7.78
N ILE A 80 -7.56 4.65 -6.53
CA ILE A 80 -8.54 5.48 -5.83
C ILE A 80 -8.04 6.91 -5.66
N ILE A 81 -6.82 7.08 -5.15
CA ILE A 81 -6.21 8.39 -4.90
C ILE A 81 -6.08 9.18 -6.20
N ASN A 82 -5.60 8.56 -7.29
CA ASN A 82 -5.50 9.24 -8.57
C ASN A 82 -6.87 9.65 -9.11
N GLY A 83 -7.89 8.78 -9.01
CA GLY A 83 -9.24 9.14 -9.42
C GLY A 83 -9.81 10.34 -8.63
N MET A 84 -9.46 10.48 -7.35
CA MET A 84 -9.77 11.70 -6.60
C MET A 84 -9.00 12.90 -7.15
N LEU A 85 -7.69 12.80 -7.31
CA LEU A 85 -6.84 13.91 -7.79
C LEU A 85 -7.16 14.37 -9.22
N GLU A 86 -7.75 13.49 -10.03
CA GLU A 86 -8.29 13.82 -11.36
C GLU A 86 -9.66 14.53 -11.30
N THR A 87 -10.34 14.50 -10.15
CA THR A 87 -11.63 15.17 -9.94
C THR A 87 -11.42 16.62 -9.51
N SER A 88 -12.12 17.55 -10.17
CA SER A 88 -12.08 18.97 -9.82
C SER A 88 -12.47 19.20 -8.35
N GLY A 89 -11.68 20.02 -7.67
CA GLY A 89 -11.89 20.35 -6.25
C GLY A 89 -11.21 19.38 -5.26
N PHE A 90 -10.48 18.39 -5.77
CA PHE A 90 -9.54 17.58 -4.99
C PHE A 90 -8.10 17.98 -5.31
N GLY A 91 -7.23 17.87 -4.31
CA GLY A 91 -5.81 18.12 -4.44
C GLY A 91 -4.99 17.34 -3.43
N TRP A 92 -3.70 17.63 -3.38
CA TRP A 92 -2.77 17.03 -2.42
C TRP A 92 -2.12 18.11 -1.55
N ASP A 93 -2.29 18.00 -0.24
CA ASP A 93 -1.57 18.80 0.76
C ASP A 93 -0.21 18.15 1.02
N TRP A 94 0.84 18.67 0.37
CA TRP A 94 2.21 18.18 0.52
C TRP A 94 2.78 18.35 1.93
N ASN A 95 2.30 19.32 2.70
CA ASN A 95 2.76 19.54 4.07
C ASN A 95 2.18 18.49 5.01
N LYS A 96 0.91 18.14 4.81
CA LYS A 96 0.21 17.17 5.65
C LYS A 96 0.30 15.73 5.11
N ASN A 97 0.70 15.56 3.85
CA ASN A 97 0.65 14.30 3.08
C ASN A 97 -0.77 13.71 3.02
N LYS A 98 -1.76 14.53 2.64
CA LYS A 98 -3.18 14.14 2.61
C LYS A 98 -3.87 14.65 1.36
N ILE A 99 -5.01 14.04 1.04
CA ILE A 99 -5.97 14.62 0.11
C ILE A 99 -6.52 15.92 0.72
N SER A 100 -6.46 17.00 -0.05
CA SER A 100 -7.16 18.24 0.22
C SER A 100 -8.44 18.29 -0.61
N VAL A 101 -9.51 18.87 -0.04
CA VAL A 101 -10.77 19.07 -0.73
C VAL A 101 -11.17 20.52 -0.58
N ASP A 102 -11.63 21.15 -1.66
CA ASP A 102 -11.96 22.58 -1.69
C ASP A 102 -13.17 22.91 -0.81
N SER A 103 -14.13 21.99 -0.67
CA SER A 103 -15.28 22.13 0.23
C SER A 103 -15.96 20.80 0.55
N ASP A 104 -16.73 20.75 1.63
CA ASP A 104 -17.56 19.60 2.00
C ASP A 104 -18.53 19.20 0.88
N SER A 105 -19.06 20.18 0.13
CA SER A 105 -19.97 19.92 -0.99
C SER A 105 -19.32 19.12 -2.13
N VAL A 106 -18.03 19.34 -2.39
CA VAL A 106 -17.24 18.57 -3.38
C VAL A 106 -17.07 17.13 -2.91
N TRP A 107 -16.77 16.94 -1.61
CA TRP A 107 -16.66 15.62 -1.01
C TRP A 107 -18.00 14.86 -1.07
N GLU A 108 -19.11 15.49 -0.67
CA GLU A 108 -20.44 14.89 -0.70
C GLU A 108 -20.85 14.49 -2.12
N ALA A 109 -20.62 15.36 -3.11
CA ALA A 109 -20.89 15.07 -4.50
C ALA A 109 -20.08 13.88 -5.01
N TYR A 110 -18.78 13.81 -4.68
CA TYR A 110 -17.91 12.69 -5.05
C TYR A 110 -18.37 11.37 -4.43
N VAL A 111 -18.72 11.37 -3.14
CA VAL A 111 -19.21 10.18 -2.43
C VAL A 111 -20.56 9.73 -3.00
N ALA A 112 -21.47 10.66 -3.33
CA ALA A 112 -22.77 10.36 -3.91
C ALA A 112 -22.68 9.63 -5.25
N VAL A 113 -21.69 9.96 -6.09
CA VAL A 113 -21.48 9.28 -7.39
C VAL A 113 -20.60 8.04 -7.28
N SER A 114 -19.83 7.91 -6.21
CA SER A 114 -18.90 6.78 -5.98
C SER A 114 -19.54 5.59 -5.24
N PHE A 115 -20.88 5.55 -5.13
CA PHE A 115 -21.68 4.52 -4.45
C PHE A 115 -21.56 3.13 -5.11
N SER A 116 -20.45 2.44 -4.93
CA SER A 116 -20.34 0.99 -5.18
C SER A 116 -19.15 0.40 -4.45
N PHE A 117 -19.36 -0.27 -3.30
CA PHE A 117 -18.35 -1.01 -2.48
C PHE A 117 -17.05 -0.29 -2.07
N PHE A 118 -16.73 0.85 -2.68
CA PHE A 118 -15.53 1.63 -2.48
C PHE A 118 -15.63 2.50 -1.24
N CYS A 119 -16.81 2.97 -0.81
CA CYS A 119 -16.96 3.92 0.31
C CYS A 119 -16.28 3.48 1.62
N PHE A 120 -16.34 2.20 2.00
CA PHE A 120 -15.67 1.73 3.23
C PHE A 120 -14.15 1.76 3.09
N LEU A 121 -13.62 1.33 1.94
CA LEU A 121 -12.19 1.38 1.65
C LEU A 121 -11.73 2.82 1.48
N LEU A 122 -12.52 3.68 0.84
CA LEU A 122 -12.24 5.09 0.63
C LEU A 122 -12.10 5.82 1.97
N TYR A 123 -13.04 5.59 2.89
CA TYR A 123 -13.02 6.20 4.21
C TYR A 123 -11.83 5.73 5.06
N THR A 124 -11.58 4.42 5.13
CA THR A 124 -10.42 3.90 5.89
C THR A 124 -9.09 4.31 5.28
N LEU A 125 -8.99 4.43 3.95
CA LEU A 125 -7.77 4.84 3.26
C LEU A 125 -7.50 6.32 3.39
N VAL A 126 -8.50 7.17 3.14
CA VAL A 126 -8.34 8.61 3.36
C VAL A 126 -8.06 8.87 4.84
N PHE A 127 -8.69 8.16 5.77
CA PHE A 127 -8.42 8.28 7.21
C PHE A 127 -7.01 7.77 7.59
N GLN A 128 -6.57 6.60 7.13
CA GLN A 128 -5.19 6.10 7.36
C GLN A 128 -4.14 7.03 6.74
N MET A 129 -4.39 7.63 5.58
CA MET A 129 -3.51 8.62 4.95
C MET A 129 -3.56 9.97 5.68
N CYS A 130 -4.72 10.34 6.23
CA CYS A 130 -4.89 11.52 7.08
C CYS A 130 -4.10 11.36 8.39
N ASP A 131 -3.94 10.18 8.95
CA ASP A 131 -3.13 10.03 10.18
C ASP A 131 -1.66 9.72 9.92
N LYS A 132 -1.26 9.34 8.69
CA LYS A 132 0.07 8.80 8.43
C LYS A 132 0.76 9.45 7.25
N GLN A 133 1.95 9.95 7.54
CA GLN A 133 2.94 10.54 6.65
C GLN A 133 3.50 9.51 5.65
N TYR A 134 2.65 8.99 4.77
CA TYR A 134 3.09 8.18 3.64
C TYR A 134 3.51 9.12 2.52
N SER A 135 4.81 9.13 2.24
CA SER A 135 5.38 9.91 1.15
C SER A 135 4.76 9.45 -0.17
N LEU A 136 4.18 10.42 -0.92
CA LEU A 136 3.62 10.25 -2.26
C LEU A 136 4.56 9.51 -3.24
N LYS A 137 5.86 9.44 -2.90
CA LYS A 137 6.85 8.68 -3.65
C LYS A 137 6.43 7.25 -3.94
N LEU A 138 5.66 6.56 -3.10
CA LEU A 138 5.22 5.18 -3.40
C LEU A 138 3.88 5.07 -4.12
N VAL A 139 3.01 6.05 -3.93
CA VAL A 139 1.76 6.18 -4.68
C VAL A 139 2.09 6.36 -6.15
N LEU A 140 3.07 7.21 -6.49
CA LEU A 140 3.58 7.41 -7.85
C LEU A 140 4.48 6.29 -8.40
N MET A 141 4.83 5.27 -7.60
CA MET A 141 5.66 4.15 -8.05
C MET A 141 4.89 3.09 -8.83
N CYS A 142 3.56 3.15 -8.86
CA CYS A 142 2.73 2.12 -9.49
C CYS A 142 2.46 2.42 -10.96
#